data_AF-A8FI98-F1
#
_entry.id   AF-A8FI98-F1
#
_cell.length_a   1.000
_cell.length_b   1.000
_cell.length_c   1.000
_cell.angle_alpha   90.00
_cell.angle_beta   90.00
_cell.angle_gamma   90.00
#
_symmetry.space_group_name_H-M   'P 1'
#
loop_
_entity.id
_entity.type
_entity.pdbx_description
1 polymer ?
#
loop_
_entity_poly.entity_id
_entity_poly.type
_entity_poly.pdbx_seq_one_letter_code
_entity_poly.pdbx_strand_id
1 'polypeptide(L)'
;MAKKSKIAKEKKRQQLVLKYAELRKELKEQGDYEALRKLPRDSSPTRLKNRCELTGRPRGYLRKFKMSRIAFRELAYKGHIPGVKKSSW
;
A
#
# COMPACT_ATOMS: atom_id res chain seq x y z
N MET A 1 -2.61 -8.22 -15.31
CA MET A 1 -2.05 -8.42 -13.95
C MET A 1 -0.72 -7.69 -13.82
N ALA A 2 -0.29 -7.27 -12.62
CA ALA A 2 1.02 -6.64 -12.43
C ALA A 2 2.17 -7.66 -12.49
N LYS A 3 3.38 -7.24 -12.90
CA LYS A 3 4.58 -8.11 -12.88
C LYS A 3 4.84 -8.62 -11.45
N LYS A 4 5.09 -9.92 -11.29
CA LYS A 4 5.40 -10.56 -9.99
C LYS A 4 6.52 -9.83 -9.24
N SER A 5 7.56 -9.41 -9.94
CA SER A 5 8.67 -8.63 -9.39
C SER A 5 8.26 -7.29 -8.77
N LYS A 6 7.23 -6.61 -9.30
CA LYS A 6 6.73 -5.36 -8.74
C LYS A 6 5.91 -5.59 -7.47
N ILE A 7 5.19 -6.70 -7.38
CA ILE A 7 4.46 -7.10 -6.18
C ILE A 7 5.45 -7.46 -5.07
N ALA A 8 6.46 -8.29 -5.39
CA ALA A 8 7.53 -8.66 -4.46
C ALA A 8 8.32 -7.44 -3.96
N LYS A 9 8.61 -6.48 -4.85
CA LYS A 9 9.28 -5.22 -4.48
C LYS A 9 8.46 -4.41 -3.46
N GLU A 10 7.14 -4.35 -3.62
CA GLU A 10 6.28 -3.66 -2.66
C GLU A 10 6.24 -4.37 -1.31
N LYS A 11 6.14 -5.71 -1.30
CA LYS A 11 6.21 -6.51 -0.06
C LYS A 11 7.52 -6.28 0.69
N LYS A 12 8.66 -6.29 -0.02
CA LYS A 12 9.98 -5.99 0.56
C LYS A 12 10.02 -4.59 1.19
N ARG A 13 9.41 -3.59 0.54
CA ARG A 13 9.34 -2.23 1.07
C ARG A 13 8.47 -2.15 2.32
N GLN A 14 7.32 -2.80 2.34
CA GLN A 14 6.45 -2.87 3.52
C GLN A 14 7.21 -3.46 4.72
N GLN A 15 7.93 -4.57 4.51
CA GLN A 15 8.78 -5.18 5.55
C GLN A 15 9.88 -4.22 6.04
N LEU A 16 10.56 -3.52 5.14
CA LEU A 16 11.59 -2.53 5.53
C LEU A 16 10.99 -1.36 6.30
N VAL A 17 9.85 -0.83 5.88
CA VAL A 17 9.18 0.28 6.58
C VAL A 17 8.77 -0.15 7.99
N LEU A 18 8.25 -1.37 8.16
CA LEU A 18 7.92 -1.91 9.47
C LEU A 18 9.17 -2.09 10.36
N LYS A 19 10.27 -2.63 9.80
CA LYS A 19 11.53 -2.84 10.51
C LYS A 19 12.13 -1.54 11.08
N TYR A 20 12.00 -0.43 10.35
CA TYR A 20 12.59 0.86 10.72
C TYR A 20 11.57 1.86 11.27
N ALA A 21 10.34 1.44 11.57
CA ALA A 21 9.27 2.35 11.96
C ALA A 21 9.59 3.12 13.25
N GLU A 22 10.05 2.40 14.29
CA GLU A 22 10.41 2.95 15.59
C GLU A 22 11.66 3.83 15.50
N LEU A 23 12.75 3.32 14.94
CA LEU A 23 13.99 4.08 14.75
C LEU A 23 13.77 5.38 13.95
N ARG A 24 12.91 5.36 12.92
CA ARG A 24 12.58 6.58 12.16
C ARG A 24 11.72 7.55 12.96
N LYS A 25 10.92 7.07 13.92
CA LYS A 25 10.14 7.93 14.82
C LYS A 25 11.08 8.63 15.80
N GLU A 26 11.95 7.87 16.45
CA GLU A 26 12.97 8.39 17.38
C GLU A 26 13.89 9.41 16.71
N LEU A 27 14.48 9.08 15.55
CA LEU A 27 15.37 10.00 14.83
C LEU A 27 14.68 11.28 14.35
N LYS A 28 13.36 11.23 14.10
CA LYS A 28 12.58 12.42 13.76
C LYS A 28 12.28 13.29 14.98
N GLU A 29 12.05 12.67 16.14
CA GLU A 29 11.84 13.36 17.40
C GLU A 29 13.14 14.03 17.89
N GLN A 30 14.30 13.39 17.69
CA GLN A 30 15.62 13.96 17.96
C GLN A 30 16.04 15.07 17.00
N GLY A 31 15.48 15.10 15.77
CA GLY A 31 15.86 16.06 14.74
C GLY A 31 17.16 15.72 14.00
N ASP A 32 17.72 14.52 14.20
CA ASP A 32 18.97 14.06 13.58
C ASP A 32 18.78 13.63 12.12
N TYR A 33 18.68 14.62 11.23
CA TYR A 33 18.48 14.38 9.80
C TYR A 33 19.62 13.62 9.11
N GLU A 34 20.86 13.74 9.61
CA GLU A 34 22.01 13.00 9.09
C GLU A 34 21.90 11.49 9.38
N ALA A 35 21.48 11.11 10.58
CA ALA A 35 21.19 9.72 10.90
C ALA A 35 19.98 9.19 10.10
N LEU A 36 18.95 10.02 9.91
CA LEU A 36 17.78 9.66 9.10
C LEU A 36 18.12 9.40 7.62
N ARG A 37 19.12 10.11 7.07
CA ARG A 37 19.64 9.94 5.70
C ARG A 37 20.45 8.65 5.52
N LYS A 38 21.13 8.18 6.55
CA LYS A 38 21.89 6.91 6.53
C LYS A 38 21.01 5.67 6.43
N LEU A 39 19.72 5.77 6.80
CA LEU A 39 18.79 4.66 6.71
C LEU A 39 18.51 4.24 5.25
N PRO A 40 18.19 2.95 5.01
CA PRO A 40 17.85 2.48 3.67
C PRO A 40 16.73 3.32 3.05
N ARG A 41 16.93 3.79 1.82
CA ARG A 41 15.98 4.68 1.12
C ARG A 41 14.54 4.16 1.12
N ASP A 42 14.36 2.86 0.94
CA ASP A 42 13.07 2.16 0.88
C ASP A 42 12.40 1.95 2.27
N SER A 43 13.05 2.32 3.38
CA SER A 43 12.46 2.33 4.74
C SER A 43 11.51 3.51 4.99
N SER A 44 11.50 4.52 4.11
CA SER A 44 10.60 5.65 4.27
C SER A 44 9.16 5.28 3.91
N PRO A 45 8.15 5.55 4.78
CA PRO A 45 6.75 5.24 4.51
C PRO A 45 6.20 5.99 3.28
N THR A 46 6.81 7.12 2.91
CA THR A 46 6.44 7.90 1.71
C THR A 46 6.67 7.14 0.39
N ARG A 47 7.43 6.05 0.40
CA ARG A 47 7.71 5.24 -0.79
C ARG A 47 6.74 4.09 -1.03
N LEU A 48 5.87 3.82 -0.05
CA LEU A 48 4.86 2.80 -0.18
C LEU A 48 3.80 3.22 -1.21
N LYS A 49 3.39 2.25 -2.02
CA LYS A 49 2.33 2.45 -3.01
C LYS A 49 1.24 1.42 -2.81
N ASN A 50 0.03 1.92 -2.56
CA ASN A 50 -1.16 1.09 -2.51
C ASN A 50 -1.39 0.38 -3.85
N ARG A 51 -1.49 -0.94 -3.79
CA ARG A 51 -1.75 -1.82 -4.93
C ARG A 51 -2.96 -2.67 -4.61
N CYS A 52 -3.76 -2.96 -5.63
CA CYS A 52 -4.86 -3.92 -5.51
C CYS A 52 -4.32 -5.26 -4.99
N GLU A 53 -4.90 -5.80 -3.92
CA GLU A 53 -4.44 -7.06 -3.32
C GLU A 53 -4.59 -8.24 -4.29
N LEU A 54 -5.65 -8.27 -5.09
CA LEU A 54 -5.93 -9.35 -6.06
C LEU A 54 -5.03 -9.32 -7.31
N THR A 55 -4.80 -8.14 -7.90
CA THR A 55 -4.17 -8.03 -9.24
C THR A 55 -2.81 -7.34 -9.23
N GLY A 56 -2.43 -6.69 -8.12
CA GLY A 56 -1.27 -5.83 -8.00
C GLY A 56 -1.37 -4.48 -8.76
N ARG A 57 -2.54 -4.14 -9.30
CA ARG A 57 -2.75 -2.90 -10.08
C ARG A 57 -2.47 -1.66 -9.22
N PRO A 58 -1.60 -0.73 -9.66
CA PRO A 58 -1.16 0.42 -8.87
C PRO A 58 -2.04 1.68 -8.99
N ARG A 59 -3.10 1.64 -9.80
CA ARG A 59 -3.98 2.81 -10.09
C ARG A 59 -5.44 2.48 -9.79
N GLY A 60 -6.20 3.50 -9.40
CA GLY A 60 -7.62 3.37 -9.07
C GLY A 60 -7.85 2.47 -7.85
N TYR A 61 -7.06 2.68 -6.80
CA TYR A 61 -7.11 1.91 -5.55
C TYR A 61 -8.16 2.51 -4.60
N LEU A 62 -9.13 1.70 -4.19
CA LEU A 62 -10.14 2.08 -3.21
C LEU A 62 -9.66 1.66 -1.82
N ARG A 63 -9.33 2.64 -0.96
CA ARG A 63 -8.71 2.38 0.36
C ARG A 63 -9.59 1.51 1.27
N LYS A 64 -10.92 1.74 1.27
CA LYS A 64 -11.89 0.97 2.05
C LYS A 64 -11.90 -0.53 1.71
N PHE A 65 -11.75 -0.85 0.42
CA PHE A 65 -11.85 -2.23 -0.08
C PHE A 65 -10.50 -2.87 -0.42
N LYS A 66 -9.39 -2.13 -0.28
CA LYS A 66 -8.02 -2.53 -0.62
C LYS A 66 -7.83 -3.14 -2.03
N MET A 67 -8.66 -2.71 -2.98
CA MET A 67 -8.66 -3.26 -4.34
C MET A 67 -8.79 -2.19 -5.42
N SER A 68 -8.54 -2.58 -6.67
CA SER A 68 -8.72 -1.68 -7.81
C SER A 68 -10.19 -1.53 -8.18
N ARG A 69 -10.54 -0.42 -8.86
CA ARG A 69 -11.89 -0.18 -9.41
C ARG A 69 -12.46 -1.32 -10.27
N ILE A 70 -11.62 -2.09 -10.96
CA ILE A 70 -12.06 -3.18 -11.85
C ILE A 70 -12.46 -4.39 -11.00
N ALA A 71 -11.55 -4.83 -10.12
CA ALA A 71 -11.80 -5.91 -9.17
C ALA A 71 -12.98 -5.60 -8.24
N PHE A 72 -13.11 -4.33 -7.80
CA PHE A 72 -14.25 -3.88 -7.01
C PHE A 72 -15.57 -4.07 -7.76
N ARG A 73 -15.66 -3.65 -9.02
CA ARG A 73 -16.86 -3.81 -9.83
C ARG A 73 -17.21 -5.28 -10.04
N GLU A 74 -16.23 -6.12 -10.35
CA GLU A 74 -16.43 -7.57 -10.54
C GLU A 74 -16.93 -8.24 -9.27
N LEU A 75 -16.32 -7.95 -8.11
CA LEU A 75 -16.73 -8.53 -6.83
C LEU A 75 -18.08 -7.98 -6.33
N ALA A 76 -18.37 -6.71 -6.58
CA ALA A 76 -19.66 -6.10 -6.26
C ALA A 76 -20.79 -6.75 -7.08
N TYR A 77 -20.59 -7.00 -8.38
CA TYR A 77 -21.59 -7.68 -9.21
C TYR A 77 -21.78 -9.15 -8.85
N LYS A 78 -20.73 -9.82 -8.35
CA LYS A 78 -20.83 -11.18 -7.83
C LYS A 78 -21.43 -11.27 -6.42
N GLY A 79 -21.71 -10.14 -5.76
CA GLY A 79 -22.24 -10.11 -4.39
C GLY A 79 -21.23 -10.47 -3.30
N HIS A 80 -19.92 -10.49 -3.62
CA HIS A 80 -18.87 -10.82 -2.64
C HIS A 80 -18.53 -9.67 -1.68
N ILE A 81 -18.99 -8.45 -1.96
CA ILE A 81 -18.78 -7.29 -1.09
C ILE A 81 -20.08 -6.99 -0.34
N PRO A 82 -20.14 -7.21 0.99
CA PRO A 82 -21.36 -7.06 1.76
C PRO A 82 -21.83 -5.59 1.75
N GLY A 83 -23.14 -5.41 1.57
CA GLY A 83 -23.78 -4.08 1.60
C GLY A 83 -23.54 -3.20 0.37
N VAL A 84 -22.81 -3.66 -0.64
CA VAL A 84 -22.63 -2.90 -1.89
C VAL A 84 -23.74 -3.25 -2.88
N LYS A 85 -24.56 -2.25 -3.20
CA LYS A 85 -25.56 -2.30 -4.27
C LYS A 85 -25.27 -1.24 -5.31
N LYS A 86 -25.78 -1.42 -6.54
CA LYS A 86 -25.91 -0.29 -7.47
C LYS A 86 -26.82 0.72 -6.81
N SER A 87 -26.37 1.95 -6.75
CA SER A 87 -27.14 2.98 -6.09
C SER A 87 -27.75 3.94 -7.08
N SER A 88 -29.01 4.24 -6.83
CA SER A 88 -29.82 5.25 -7.49
C SER A 88 -30.51 6.01 -6.37
N TRP A 89 -29.93 7.15 -6.02
CA TRP A 89 -30.52 8.18 -5.17
C TRP A 89 -30.45 9.49 -5.94
#